data_AF-A0A2V8IDC7-F1
#
_entry.id   AF-A0A2V8IDC7-F1
#
_cell.length_a   1.000
_cell.length_b   1.000
_cell.length_c   1.000
_cell.angle_alpha   90.00
_cell.angle_beta   90.00
_cell.angle_gamma   90.00
#
_symmetry.space_group_name_H-M   'P 1'
#
loop_
_entity.id
_entity.type
_entity.pdbx_description
1 polymer ?
#
loop_
_entity_poly.entity_id
_entity_poly.type
_entity_poly.pdbx_seq_one_letter_code
_entity_poly.pdbx_strand_id
1 'polypeptide(L)'
;MMTCRILVVLFFAASGACSPRIVQPGAPGTASRTIARKVAVDLSRVQFTSADVKFIQGMIHHHAQALDMTALIPSRTSLERMKLLGQRIEISQSDEINMMRRWLETRGQEVPDIHEHHMPGAQLMPGILAPEEMDRLAAAKGAEFDRLWLQSMIKHHDGALIMVDDLFSTPGAGQESEIFAFASDVIADQKRRWIEWQRCSRTILALFVAALMAQDLRLGLKPGFRDAGTAAFNLELIWSLPKPDGFFDPKAPAGTPFPPQRPNEARPPNETPGQRAPAEDAAASGTPPPPDPAVQSALSFANSDLAFSRDHLIMGSFHGFNMYDVEDPKKARLLVSVVCPGGQGDVSVYGNLLFMSVEQTRGRIDCGTQGVEASVSNERFRGVRIFDISDLRNPRQVAAVQTCRGSHTHTLVVDPKDKANVYVYGQGTGQVRSTQELAGCSGEAPEKDPNTALFSIDVIQVPLAAPQSAKIVNRPRIFADTATGNIAGLWRGGDHGPGTQRTSIT
;
A
#
# COMPACT_ATOMS: atom_id res chain seq x y z
N MET A 1 28.69 54.30 -55.84
CA MET A 1 28.66 53.37 -54.69
C MET A 1 27.21 52.94 -54.45
N MET A 2 26.80 51.81 -55.02
CA MET A 2 25.49 51.18 -54.75
C MET A 2 25.66 50.30 -53.51
N THR A 3 25.08 50.69 -52.39
CA THR A 3 25.01 49.86 -51.17
C THR A 3 23.79 48.95 -51.26
N CYS A 4 24.04 47.67 -51.56
CA CYS A 4 23.08 46.58 -51.45
C CYS A 4 22.79 46.31 -49.97
N ARG A 5 21.56 46.55 -49.51
CA ARG A 5 21.10 46.15 -48.18
C ARG A 5 20.50 44.75 -48.26
N ILE A 6 21.23 43.75 -47.80
CA ILE A 6 20.73 42.39 -47.60
C ILE A 6 19.84 42.41 -46.36
N LEU A 7 18.54 42.19 -46.57
CA LEU A 7 17.56 41.99 -45.51
C LEU A 7 17.65 40.51 -45.08
N VAL A 8 18.31 40.24 -43.94
CA VAL A 8 18.31 38.91 -43.33
C VAL A 8 16.98 38.71 -42.63
N VAL A 9 16.07 37.96 -43.24
CA VAL A 9 14.83 37.49 -42.59
C VAL A 9 15.19 36.26 -41.76
N LEU A 10 15.32 36.45 -40.44
CA LEU A 10 15.42 35.37 -39.47
C LEU A 10 14.07 34.66 -39.37
N PHE A 11 13.93 33.52 -40.05
CA PHE A 11 12.86 32.56 -39.78
C PHE A 11 13.10 31.95 -38.39
N PHE A 12 12.38 32.44 -37.38
CA PHE A 12 12.17 31.68 -36.15
C PHE A 12 11.25 30.51 -36.49
N ALA A 13 11.83 29.36 -36.80
CA ALA A 13 11.12 28.09 -36.68
C ALA A 13 10.80 27.91 -35.20
N ALA A 14 9.56 28.20 -34.80
CA ALA A 14 9.03 27.75 -33.53
C ALA A 14 9.03 26.22 -33.56
N SER A 15 10.10 25.61 -33.05
CA SER A 15 10.13 24.23 -32.63
C SER A 15 9.12 24.10 -31.49
N GLY A 16 7.87 23.87 -31.86
CA GLY A 16 6.82 23.48 -30.92
C GLY A 16 7.26 22.18 -30.26
N ALA A 17 7.90 22.28 -29.10
CA ALA A 17 8.15 21.15 -28.24
C ALA A 17 6.79 20.53 -27.92
N CYS A 18 6.49 19.42 -28.58
CA CYS A 18 5.27 18.66 -28.36
C CYS A 18 5.32 18.20 -26.91
N SER A 19 4.62 18.93 -26.03
CA SER A 19 4.54 18.58 -24.61
C SER A 19 3.97 17.16 -24.52
N PRO A 20 4.55 16.28 -23.68
CA PRO A 20 4.07 14.91 -23.53
C PRO A 20 2.57 14.90 -23.22
N ARG A 21 1.83 14.02 -23.90
CA ARG A 21 0.37 13.96 -23.76
C ARG A 21 0.01 13.26 -22.46
N ILE A 22 -1.09 13.70 -21.85
CA ILE A 22 -1.74 12.99 -20.76
C ILE A 22 -2.99 12.31 -21.35
N VAL A 23 -3.06 11.00 -21.25
CA VAL A 23 -4.09 10.16 -21.85
C VAL A 23 -4.88 9.47 -20.76
N GLN A 24 -6.21 9.49 -20.88
CA GLN A 24 -7.10 8.64 -20.09
C GLN A 24 -7.70 7.59 -21.03
N PRO A 25 -7.40 6.29 -20.82
CA PRO A 25 -8.08 5.22 -21.51
C PRO A 25 -9.57 5.21 -21.14
N GLY A 26 -10.40 4.60 -21.97
CA GLY A 26 -11.79 4.30 -21.62
C GLY A 26 -11.98 2.85 -21.19
N ALA A 27 -13.23 2.40 -21.16
CA ALA A 27 -13.57 0.98 -20.95
C ALA A 27 -12.93 0.09 -22.04
N PRO A 28 -12.76 -1.22 -21.81
CA PRO A 28 -12.14 -2.12 -22.79
C PRO A 28 -12.72 -1.97 -24.20
N GLY A 29 -11.85 -1.77 -25.19
CA GLY A 29 -12.22 -1.61 -26.60
C GLY A 29 -12.61 -0.19 -27.02
N THR A 30 -12.85 0.71 -26.07
CA THR A 30 -13.15 2.12 -26.37
C THR A 30 -11.88 2.94 -26.63
N ALA A 31 -12.01 4.06 -27.34
CA ALA A 31 -10.88 4.92 -27.66
C ALA A 31 -10.41 5.71 -26.43
N SER A 32 -9.10 5.84 -26.29
CA SER A 32 -8.48 6.71 -25.29
C SER A 32 -8.67 8.18 -25.66
N ARG A 33 -8.72 9.06 -24.66
CA ARG A 33 -8.83 10.51 -24.84
C ARG A 33 -7.64 11.23 -24.23
N THR A 34 -7.22 12.34 -24.85
CA THR A 34 -6.26 13.26 -24.21
C THR A 34 -7.00 14.11 -23.19
N ILE A 35 -6.42 14.28 -22.00
CA ILE A 35 -6.99 15.09 -20.93
C ILE A 35 -6.03 16.23 -20.53
N ALA A 36 -6.59 17.30 -19.99
CA ALA A 36 -5.80 18.41 -19.46
C ALA A 36 -5.19 18.04 -18.11
N ARG A 37 -4.03 18.63 -17.79
CA ARG A 37 -3.33 18.48 -16.50
C ARG A 37 -4.25 18.65 -15.29
N LYS A 38 -5.14 19.64 -15.32
CA LYS A 38 -6.10 19.91 -14.22
C LYS A 38 -7.03 18.73 -13.97
N VAL A 39 -7.49 18.05 -15.03
CA VAL A 39 -8.35 16.87 -14.92
C VAL A 39 -7.54 15.66 -14.46
N ALA A 40 -6.29 15.54 -14.89
CA ALA A 40 -5.39 14.46 -14.51
C ALA A 40 -5.06 14.46 -13.01
N VAL A 41 -4.91 15.63 -12.39
CA VAL A 41 -4.63 15.77 -10.95
C VAL A 41 -5.89 15.91 -10.08
N ASP A 42 -7.08 15.96 -10.70
CA ASP A 42 -8.36 16.06 -9.99
C ASP A 42 -8.75 14.71 -9.40
N LEU A 43 -8.04 14.36 -8.32
CA LEU A 43 -8.40 13.32 -7.37
C LEU A 43 -9.37 13.84 -6.30
N SER A 44 -9.83 15.11 -6.38
CA SER A 44 -10.68 15.70 -5.32
C SER A 44 -12.08 15.07 -5.23
N ARG A 45 -12.40 14.12 -6.12
CA ARG A 45 -13.60 13.29 -6.07
C ARG A 45 -13.41 11.99 -5.28
N VAL A 46 -12.17 11.59 -5.02
CA VAL A 46 -11.81 10.48 -4.13
C VAL A 46 -11.23 11.10 -2.85
N GLN A 47 -12.11 11.74 -2.09
CA GLN A 47 -11.77 12.28 -0.78
C GLN A 47 -11.93 11.19 0.29
N PHE A 48 -11.34 11.46 1.45
CA PHE A 48 -11.67 10.71 2.66
C PHE A 48 -13.11 11.03 3.09
N THR A 49 -13.77 10.04 3.67
CA THR A 49 -15.13 10.11 4.17
C THR A 49 -15.14 10.31 5.68
N SER A 50 -16.30 10.62 6.27
CA SER A 50 -16.44 10.62 7.73
C SER A 50 -16.18 9.23 8.34
N ALA A 51 -16.38 8.15 7.58
CA ALA A 51 -16.09 6.79 8.02
C ALA A 51 -14.58 6.55 8.07
N ASP A 52 -13.83 7.08 7.12
CA ASP A 52 -12.37 7.09 7.15
C ASP A 52 -11.84 7.84 8.39
N VAL A 53 -12.38 9.02 8.68
CA VAL A 53 -12.00 9.80 9.87
C VAL A 53 -12.26 9.00 11.15
N LYS A 54 -13.47 8.45 11.32
CA LYS A 54 -13.83 7.66 12.50
C LYS A 54 -12.96 6.41 12.65
N PHE A 55 -12.64 5.74 11.54
CA PHE A 55 -11.75 4.60 11.55
C PHE A 55 -10.35 4.98 12.02
N ILE A 56 -9.75 6.04 11.48
CA ILE A 56 -8.41 6.50 11.87
C ILE A 56 -8.39 6.95 13.34
N GLN A 57 -9.39 7.71 13.79
CA GLN A 57 -9.52 8.10 15.20
C GLN A 57 -9.64 6.90 16.13
N GLY A 58 -10.51 5.95 15.79
CA GLY A 58 -10.67 4.71 16.55
C GLY A 58 -9.40 3.86 16.56
N MET A 59 -8.71 3.73 15.43
CA MET A 59 -7.50 2.93 15.32
C MET A 59 -6.31 3.54 16.06
N ILE A 60 -6.22 4.88 16.18
CA ILE A 60 -5.28 5.53 17.12
C ILE A 60 -5.54 5.04 18.54
N HIS A 61 -6.80 5.04 18.97
CA HIS A 61 -7.11 4.61 20.33
C HIS A 61 -6.81 3.13 20.54
N HIS A 62 -7.15 2.30 19.55
CA HIS A 62 -6.89 0.87 19.55
C HIS A 62 -5.38 0.58 19.64
N HIS A 63 -4.55 1.24 18.82
CA HIS A 63 -3.10 1.05 18.88
C HIS A 63 -2.48 1.49 20.19
N ALA A 64 -2.98 2.56 20.80
CA ALA A 64 -2.44 3.05 22.06
C ALA A 64 -2.69 2.07 23.23
N GLN A 65 -3.83 1.38 23.29
CA GLN A 65 -4.01 0.30 24.28
C GLN A 65 -3.04 -0.89 24.05
N ALA A 66 -2.70 -1.21 22.80
CA ALA A 66 -1.66 -2.21 22.54
C ALA A 66 -0.27 -1.79 23.07
N LEU A 67 0.04 -0.49 23.04
CA LEU A 67 1.26 0.06 23.66
C LEU A 67 1.20 -0.06 25.19
N ASP A 68 0.06 0.23 25.82
CA ASP A 68 -0.12 0.06 27.27
C ASP A 68 0.10 -1.40 27.72
N MET A 69 -0.49 -2.36 27.00
CA MET A 69 -0.26 -3.78 27.26
C MET A 69 1.21 -4.16 27.07
N THR A 70 1.87 -3.62 26.04
CA THR A 70 3.27 -3.90 25.71
C THR A 70 4.23 -3.33 26.76
N ALA A 71 3.91 -2.17 27.34
CA ALA A 71 4.69 -1.51 28.38
C ALA A 71 4.84 -2.35 29.66
N LEU A 72 3.95 -3.33 29.89
CA LEU A 72 4.02 -4.25 31.03
C LEU A 72 5.17 -5.27 30.88
N ILE A 73 5.50 -5.68 29.65
CA ILE A 73 6.39 -6.82 29.35
C ILE A 73 7.73 -6.76 30.11
N PRO A 74 8.51 -5.65 30.09
CA PRO A 74 9.85 -5.65 30.69
C PRO A 74 9.87 -6.00 32.18
N SER A 75 8.80 -5.70 32.91
CA SER A 75 8.69 -5.91 34.36
C SER A 75 7.98 -7.22 34.75
N ARG A 76 7.30 -7.87 33.80
CA ARG A 76 6.39 -8.99 34.08
C ARG A 76 6.87 -10.34 33.53
N THR A 77 7.82 -10.36 32.59
CA THR A 77 8.37 -11.60 32.05
C THR A 77 9.89 -11.58 31.94
N SER A 78 10.50 -12.75 32.14
CA SER A 78 11.92 -13.00 31.89
C SER A 78 12.19 -13.59 30.50
N LEU A 79 11.14 -13.87 29.72
CA LEU A 79 11.28 -14.46 28.39
C LEU A 79 11.76 -13.43 27.37
N GLU A 80 13.00 -13.56 26.91
CA GLU A 80 13.57 -12.67 25.89
C GLU A 80 12.73 -12.62 24.59
N ARG A 81 12.09 -13.73 24.21
CA ARG A 81 11.17 -13.74 23.05
C ARG A 81 9.98 -12.80 23.21
N MET A 82 9.43 -12.68 24.42
CA MET A 82 8.31 -11.80 24.71
C MET A 82 8.75 -10.35 24.70
N LYS A 83 9.95 -10.05 25.21
CA LYS A 83 10.55 -8.72 25.15
C LYS A 83 10.80 -8.26 23.71
N LEU A 84 11.37 -9.12 22.87
CA LEU A 84 11.60 -8.82 21.44
C LEU A 84 10.29 -8.64 20.67
N LEU A 85 9.28 -9.47 20.95
CA LEU A 85 7.94 -9.31 20.37
C LEU A 85 7.32 -7.97 20.79
N GLY A 86 7.41 -7.63 22.07
CA GLY A 86 6.98 -6.34 22.60
C GLY A 86 7.63 -5.16 21.90
N GLN A 87 8.97 -5.17 21.77
CA GLN A 87 9.71 -4.10 21.09
C GLN A 87 9.28 -3.93 19.62
N ARG A 88 9.07 -5.04 18.90
CA ARG A 88 8.60 -4.98 17.51
C ARG A 88 7.21 -4.35 17.41
N ILE A 89 6.30 -4.72 18.32
CA ILE A 89 4.95 -4.16 18.38
C ILE A 89 5.03 -2.68 18.76
N GLU A 90 5.81 -2.31 19.76
CA GLU A 90 5.99 -0.92 20.18
C GLU A 90 6.44 -0.03 19.02
N ILE A 91 7.47 -0.44 18.29
CA ILE A 91 8.00 0.32 17.14
C ILE A 91 6.94 0.46 16.04
N SER A 92 6.37 -0.66 15.58
CA SER A 92 5.37 -0.64 14.50
C SER A 92 4.11 0.16 14.86
N GLN A 93 3.50 -0.09 16.03
CA GLN A 93 2.28 0.60 16.44
C GLN A 93 2.51 2.09 16.68
N SER A 94 3.69 2.49 17.19
CA SER A 94 4.04 3.90 17.37
C SER A 94 4.19 4.62 16.03
N ASP A 95 4.83 3.99 15.04
CA ASP A 95 4.97 4.55 13.69
C ASP A 95 3.61 4.70 13.00
N GLU A 96 2.72 3.70 13.17
CA GLU A 96 1.35 3.73 12.66
C GLU A 96 0.49 4.81 13.34
N ILE A 97 0.56 4.98 14.66
CA ILE A 97 -0.09 6.09 15.37
C ILE A 97 0.38 7.44 14.82
N ASN A 98 1.69 7.61 14.63
CA ASN A 98 2.23 8.85 14.08
C ASN A 98 1.75 9.10 12.64
N MET A 99 1.62 8.06 11.82
CA MET A 99 1.01 8.18 10.49
C MET A 99 -0.45 8.63 10.59
N MET A 100 -1.25 7.98 11.42
CA MET A 100 -2.67 8.29 11.60
C MET A 100 -2.91 9.71 12.14
N ARG A 101 -2.11 10.16 13.12
CA ARG A 101 -2.17 11.54 13.63
C ARG A 101 -1.90 12.55 12.54
N ARG A 102 -0.83 12.36 11.76
CA ARG A 102 -0.52 13.23 10.61
C ARG A 102 -1.65 13.23 9.59
N TRP A 103 -2.22 12.06 9.31
CA TRP A 103 -3.32 11.93 8.37
C TRP A 103 -4.52 12.80 8.79
N LEU A 104 -4.86 12.85 10.08
CA LEU A 104 -5.91 13.72 10.63
C LEU A 104 -5.52 15.21 10.59
N GLU A 105 -4.30 15.54 11.03
CA GLU A 105 -3.79 16.92 11.09
C GLU A 105 -3.79 17.60 9.72
N THR A 106 -3.28 16.90 8.69
CA THR A 106 -3.21 17.45 7.32
C THR A 106 -4.58 17.67 6.69
N ARG A 107 -5.62 17.04 7.24
CA ARG A 107 -7.02 17.10 6.79
C ARG A 107 -7.91 17.93 7.72
N GLY A 108 -7.32 18.61 8.70
CA GLY A 108 -8.04 19.47 9.66
C GLY A 108 -9.03 18.73 10.53
N GLN A 109 -8.82 17.43 10.74
CA GLN A 109 -9.65 16.60 11.61
C GLN A 109 -9.12 16.62 13.04
N GLU A 110 -10.00 16.36 13.99
CA GLU A 110 -9.65 16.22 15.39
C GLU A 110 -8.72 15.01 15.59
N VAL A 111 -7.58 15.24 16.23
CA VAL A 111 -6.62 14.19 16.62
C VAL A 111 -6.93 13.77 18.05
N PRO A 112 -7.35 12.52 18.29
CA PRO A 112 -7.67 12.08 19.63
C PRO A 112 -6.43 12.02 20.54
N ASP A 113 -6.63 12.24 21.84
CA ASP A 113 -5.59 12.00 22.83
C ASP A 113 -5.36 10.48 22.99
N ILE A 114 -4.08 10.09 23.00
CA ILE A 114 -3.63 8.71 23.19
C ILE A 114 -3.76 8.25 24.65
N HIS A 115 -4.22 9.10 25.57
CA HIS A 115 -4.43 8.75 26.98
C HIS A 115 -5.91 8.77 27.39
N GLU A 116 -6.83 9.17 26.50
CA GLU A 116 -8.27 9.23 26.75
C GLU A 116 -9.00 7.91 26.46
N HIS A 117 -8.43 6.77 26.87
CA HIS A 117 -9.06 5.45 26.73
C HIS A 117 -10.11 5.13 27.79
N HIS A 118 -10.28 6.02 28.77
CA HIS A 118 -11.08 5.78 29.98
C HIS A 118 -12.34 6.66 30.07
N MET A 119 -12.94 7.02 28.93
CA MET A 119 -14.20 7.77 28.96
C MET A 119 -15.37 6.84 29.36
N PRO A 120 -16.04 7.09 30.51
CA PRO A 120 -17.20 6.31 30.90
C PRO A 120 -18.35 6.54 29.91
N GLY A 121 -18.81 5.47 29.24
CA GLY A 121 -19.95 5.51 28.32
C GLY A 121 -19.61 5.53 26.82
N ALA A 122 -18.33 5.52 26.45
CA ALA A 122 -17.94 5.17 25.08
C ALA A 122 -18.19 3.68 24.84
N GLN A 123 -18.84 3.34 23.73
CA GLN A 123 -19.01 1.94 23.33
C GLN A 123 -17.62 1.34 23.12
N LEU A 124 -17.28 0.28 23.85
CA LEU A 124 -15.99 -0.39 23.71
C LEU A 124 -15.82 -0.81 22.25
N MET A 125 -14.77 -0.30 21.59
CA MET A 125 -14.44 -0.73 20.25
C MET A 125 -14.12 -2.23 20.26
N PRO A 126 -14.38 -2.96 19.15
CA PRO A 126 -14.04 -4.37 19.07
C PRO A 126 -12.59 -4.64 19.48
N GLY A 127 -12.36 -5.69 20.27
CA GLY A 127 -11.01 -6.13 20.69
C GLY A 127 -10.39 -5.39 21.88
N ILE A 128 -10.83 -4.18 22.20
CA ILE A 128 -10.35 -3.43 23.38
C ILE A 128 -10.55 -4.25 24.66
N LEU A 129 -9.53 -4.27 25.52
CA LEU A 129 -9.61 -4.82 26.86
C LEU A 129 -10.41 -3.87 27.76
N ALA A 130 -11.38 -4.43 28.47
CA ALA A 130 -12.06 -3.72 29.54
C ALA A 130 -11.06 -3.38 30.69
N PRO A 131 -11.33 -2.35 31.50
CA PRO A 131 -10.46 -1.97 32.62
C PRO A 131 -10.10 -3.15 33.53
N GLU A 132 -11.05 -4.03 33.82
CA GLU A 132 -10.84 -5.20 34.68
C GLU A 132 -9.91 -6.24 34.03
N GLU A 133 -9.94 -6.36 32.70
CA GLU A 133 -9.02 -7.22 31.96
C GLU A 133 -7.60 -6.64 31.96
N MET A 134 -7.47 -5.32 31.83
CA MET A 134 -6.18 -4.62 31.94
C MET A 134 -5.60 -4.74 33.35
N ASP A 135 -6.41 -4.57 34.40
CA ASP A 135 -5.98 -4.73 35.79
C ASP A 135 -5.49 -6.16 36.05
N ARG A 136 -6.22 -7.15 35.54
CA ARG A 136 -5.82 -8.56 35.65
C ARG A 136 -4.50 -8.83 34.93
N LEU A 137 -4.32 -8.28 33.73
CA LEU A 137 -3.07 -8.39 32.98
C LEU A 137 -1.91 -7.72 33.73
N ALA A 138 -2.13 -6.54 34.29
CA ALA A 138 -1.14 -5.79 35.06
C ALA A 138 -0.76 -6.48 36.39
N ALA A 139 -1.69 -7.23 37.01
CA ALA A 139 -1.42 -7.99 38.23
C ALA A 139 -0.58 -9.25 37.98
N ALA A 140 -0.72 -9.87 36.80
CA ALA A 140 -0.05 -11.13 36.46
C ALA A 140 1.49 -10.97 36.33
N LYS A 141 2.22 -12.09 36.54
CA LYS A 141 3.68 -12.18 36.34
C LYS A 141 4.08 -13.56 35.79
N GLY A 142 5.26 -13.63 35.18
CA GLY A 142 5.83 -14.87 34.67
C GLY A 142 4.93 -15.56 33.64
N ALA A 143 4.83 -16.88 33.70
CA ALA A 143 4.09 -17.67 32.73
C ALA A 143 2.59 -17.31 32.64
N GLU A 144 1.98 -16.86 33.73
CA GLU A 144 0.59 -16.40 33.73
C GLU A 144 0.44 -15.08 32.96
N PHE A 145 1.36 -14.13 33.17
CA PHE A 145 1.41 -12.89 32.39
C PHE A 145 1.62 -13.18 30.91
N ASP A 146 2.57 -14.06 30.57
CA ASP A 146 2.87 -14.39 29.18
C ASP A 146 1.63 -14.93 28.45
N ARG A 147 0.89 -15.83 29.11
CA ARG A 147 -0.36 -16.39 28.59
C ARG A 147 -1.44 -15.32 28.43
N LEU A 148 -1.70 -14.54 29.49
CA LEU A 148 -2.74 -13.51 29.45
C LEU A 148 -2.43 -12.44 28.41
N TRP A 149 -1.19 -11.96 28.36
CA TRP A 149 -0.75 -10.97 27.38
C TRP A 149 -0.99 -11.46 25.94
N LEU A 150 -0.61 -12.71 25.63
CA LEU A 150 -0.82 -13.29 24.30
C LEU A 150 -2.31 -13.42 23.97
N GLN A 151 -3.13 -13.93 24.89
CA GLN A 151 -4.58 -14.06 24.68
C GLN A 151 -5.24 -12.70 24.46
N SER A 152 -4.86 -11.71 25.26
CA SER A 152 -5.34 -10.34 25.15
C SER A 152 -4.90 -9.70 23.84
N MET A 153 -3.65 -9.87 23.42
CA MET A 153 -3.15 -9.28 22.18
C MET A 153 -3.79 -9.92 20.94
N ILE A 154 -4.16 -11.21 21.01
CA ILE A 154 -4.95 -11.89 19.97
C ILE A 154 -6.35 -11.28 19.89
N LYS A 155 -7.07 -11.20 21.00
CA LYS A 155 -8.41 -10.59 21.07
C LYS A 155 -8.39 -9.15 20.54
N HIS A 156 -7.38 -8.39 20.94
CA HIS A 156 -7.19 -7.02 20.51
C HIS A 156 -7.00 -6.95 18.99
N HIS A 157 -6.11 -7.74 18.43
CA HIS A 157 -5.86 -7.75 16.99
C HIS A 157 -7.06 -8.25 16.15
N ASP A 158 -7.86 -9.18 16.67
CA ASP A 158 -9.13 -9.58 16.04
C ASP A 158 -10.12 -8.41 15.98
N GLY A 159 -10.12 -7.53 16.99
CA GLY A 159 -10.88 -6.28 17.00
C GLY A 159 -10.50 -5.31 15.88
N ALA A 160 -9.19 -5.12 15.65
CA ALA A 160 -8.70 -4.30 14.55
C ALA A 160 -9.17 -4.82 13.18
N LEU A 161 -9.27 -6.14 13.00
CA LEU A 161 -9.78 -6.74 11.76
C LEU A 161 -11.26 -6.43 11.55
N ILE A 162 -12.08 -6.43 12.61
CA ILE A 162 -13.49 -6.03 12.54
C ILE A 162 -13.60 -4.55 12.13
N MET A 163 -12.78 -3.67 12.72
CA MET A 163 -12.79 -2.24 12.36
C MET A 163 -12.41 -2.00 10.90
N VAL A 164 -11.46 -2.76 10.36
CA VAL A 164 -11.09 -2.68 8.93
C VAL A 164 -12.21 -3.23 8.04
N ASP A 165 -12.90 -4.29 8.46
CA ASP A 165 -14.05 -4.82 7.72
C ASP A 165 -15.22 -3.84 7.67
N ASP A 166 -15.51 -3.17 8.80
CA ASP A 166 -16.50 -2.10 8.89
C ASP A 166 -16.15 -0.92 7.97
N LEU A 167 -14.86 -0.55 7.91
CA LEU A 167 -14.37 0.48 7.00
C LEU A 167 -14.67 0.11 5.54
N PHE A 168 -14.23 -1.07 5.09
CA PHE A 168 -14.39 -1.46 3.69
C PHE A 168 -15.83 -1.82 3.31
N SER A 169 -16.66 -2.19 4.28
CA SER A 169 -18.10 -2.39 4.09
C SER A 169 -18.88 -1.08 3.97
N THR A 170 -18.31 0.02 4.44
CA THR A 170 -18.95 1.34 4.36
C THR A 170 -18.84 1.90 2.93
N PRO A 171 -19.96 2.24 2.27
CA PRO A 171 -19.92 2.84 0.94
C PRO A 171 -19.04 4.09 0.89
N GLY A 172 -18.12 4.11 -0.07
CA GLY A 172 -17.22 5.24 -0.35
C GLY A 172 -16.02 5.37 0.57
N ALA A 173 -15.96 4.59 1.65
CA ALA A 173 -14.81 4.58 2.55
C ALA A 173 -13.64 3.75 1.99
N GLY A 174 -12.45 3.98 2.54
CA GLY A 174 -11.22 3.26 2.20
C GLY A 174 -10.77 3.45 0.75
N GLN A 175 -11.24 4.49 0.05
CA GLN A 175 -10.89 4.75 -1.36
C GLN A 175 -9.59 5.55 -1.50
N GLU A 176 -9.20 6.30 -0.47
CA GLU A 176 -7.93 7.02 -0.46
C GLU A 176 -6.76 6.04 -0.32
N SER A 177 -5.72 6.19 -1.14
CA SER A 177 -4.64 5.21 -1.25
C SER A 177 -3.85 4.98 0.04
N GLU A 178 -3.61 6.00 0.85
CA GLU A 178 -2.90 5.87 2.14
C GLU A 178 -3.73 5.07 3.16
N ILE A 179 -5.03 5.34 3.27
CA ILE A 179 -5.94 4.60 4.14
C ILE A 179 -6.10 3.16 3.66
N PHE A 180 -6.27 2.98 2.34
CA PHE A 180 -6.38 1.65 1.75
C PHE A 180 -5.13 0.82 2.04
N ALA A 181 -3.94 1.41 1.85
CA ALA A 181 -2.67 0.75 2.12
C ALA A 181 -2.54 0.39 3.60
N PHE A 182 -2.78 1.35 4.49
CA PHE A 182 -2.77 1.13 5.94
C PHE A 182 -3.74 0.03 6.38
N ALA A 183 -5.00 0.10 5.97
CA ALA A 183 -6.01 -0.91 6.31
C ALA A 183 -5.66 -2.29 5.73
N SER A 184 -5.07 -2.34 4.53
CA SER A 184 -4.57 -3.58 3.93
C SER A 184 -3.35 -4.15 4.68
N ASP A 185 -2.46 -3.28 5.16
CA ASP A 185 -1.32 -3.66 5.98
C ASP A 185 -1.77 -4.16 7.36
N VAL A 186 -2.76 -3.54 8.00
CA VAL A 186 -3.40 -4.08 9.21
C VAL A 186 -3.91 -5.50 8.96
N ILE A 187 -4.60 -5.76 7.84
CA ILE A 187 -5.02 -7.13 7.49
C ILE A 187 -3.80 -8.06 7.30
N ALA A 188 -2.77 -7.60 6.59
CA ALA A 188 -1.62 -8.42 6.24
C ALA A 188 -0.71 -8.72 7.44
N ASP A 189 -0.41 -7.74 8.26
CA ASP A 189 0.44 -7.85 9.45
C ASP A 189 -0.24 -8.62 10.56
N GLN A 190 -1.55 -8.46 10.73
CA GLN A 190 -2.26 -9.26 11.71
C GLN A 190 -2.31 -10.73 11.28
N LYS A 191 -2.48 -11.03 9.99
CA LYS A 191 -2.34 -12.40 9.44
C LYS A 191 -0.92 -12.96 9.53
N ARG A 192 0.13 -12.12 9.40
CA ARG A 192 1.54 -12.51 9.56
C ARG A 192 1.94 -12.74 11.02
N ARG A 193 1.36 -12.00 11.98
CA ARG A 193 1.64 -12.16 13.42
C ARG A 193 1.14 -13.50 13.97
N TRP A 194 0.06 -14.06 13.43
CA TRP A 194 -0.35 -15.46 13.67
C TRP A 194 0.73 -16.47 13.24
N ILE A 195 1.54 -16.16 12.23
CA ILE A 195 2.66 -16.99 11.76
C ILE A 195 3.94 -16.72 12.58
N GLU A 196 4.22 -15.47 12.98
CA GLU A 196 5.31 -15.14 13.93
C GLU A 196 5.10 -15.76 15.32
N TRP A 197 3.84 -15.95 15.75
CA TRP A 197 3.46 -16.73 16.94
C TRP A 197 4.00 -18.17 16.88
N GLN A 198 4.00 -18.80 15.71
CA GLN A 198 4.59 -20.14 15.51
C GLN A 198 6.12 -20.11 15.30
N ARG A 199 6.68 -18.97 14.87
CA ARG A 199 8.11 -18.82 14.56
C ARG A 199 8.98 -18.37 15.73
N CYS A 200 8.41 -18.04 16.89
CA CYS A 200 9.14 -17.76 18.14
C CYS A 200 9.91 -18.95 18.74
N SER A 201 10.37 -19.88 17.89
CA SER A 201 11.13 -21.08 18.21
C SER A 201 12.54 -21.15 17.59
N ARG A 202 13.10 -20.11 16.93
CA ARG A 202 14.52 -19.99 16.44
C ARG A 202 14.67 -18.77 15.49
N THR A 203 15.75 -17.97 15.34
CA THR A 203 17.08 -17.76 15.96
C THR A 203 17.71 -16.44 15.41
N ILE A 204 18.82 -15.97 16.02
CA ILE A 204 20.02 -15.29 15.43
C ILE A 204 19.83 -13.99 14.63
N LEU A 205 20.17 -12.83 15.23
CA LEU A 205 20.62 -11.62 14.49
C LEU A 205 21.29 -10.56 15.40
N ALA A 206 22.36 -10.91 16.12
CA ALA A 206 23.07 -9.93 16.96
C ALA A 206 24.58 -9.77 16.66
N LEU A 207 25.10 -10.44 15.62
CA LEU A 207 26.54 -10.46 15.31
C LEU A 207 26.94 -9.80 13.99
N PHE A 208 26.01 -9.17 13.25
CA PHE A 208 26.30 -8.51 11.97
C PHE A 208 26.38 -6.97 12.03
N VAL A 209 26.03 -6.34 13.15
CA VAL A 209 25.88 -4.88 13.25
C VAL A 209 27.22 -4.14 13.44
N ALA A 210 28.28 -4.80 13.92
CA ALA A 210 29.55 -4.14 14.23
C ALA A 210 30.55 -4.03 13.05
N ALA A 211 30.29 -4.68 11.91
CA ALA A 211 31.23 -4.71 10.77
C ALA A 211 30.92 -3.69 9.65
N LEU A 212 29.84 -2.90 9.76
CA LEU A 212 29.34 -2.02 8.69
C LEU A 212 29.64 -0.52 8.87
N MET A 213 30.40 -0.14 9.91
CA MET A 213 30.84 1.25 10.10
C MET A 213 32.07 1.57 9.23
N ALA A 214 31.94 1.35 7.93
CA ALA A 214 32.80 1.98 6.92
C ALA A 214 32.06 3.23 6.42
N GLN A 215 32.73 4.39 6.48
CA GLN A 215 32.32 5.73 6.01
C GLN A 215 30.98 5.76 5.23
N ASP A 216 29.90 6.10 5.93
CA ASP A 216 28.58 6.19 5.32
C ASP A 216 28.53 7.36 4.32
N LEU A 217 28.45 7.04 3.03
CA LEU A 217 28.38 8.01 1.92
C LEU A 217 27.18 8.97 2.01
N ARG A 218 26.19 8.66 2.86
CA ARG A 218 25.02 9.53 3.10
C ARG A 218 25.34 10.73 3.99
N LEU A 219 26.46 10.71 4.73
CA LEU A 219 26.88 11.83 5.57
C LEU A 219 27.34 12.99 4.67
N GLY A 220 26.61 14.11 4.72
CA GLY A 220 26.95 15.33 3.97
C GLY A 220 26.20 15.52 2.65
N LEU A 221 25.19 14.71 2.36
CA LEU A 221 24.29 14.97 1.22
C LEU A 221 23.61 16.33 1.37
N LYS A 222 23.58 17.11 0.29
CA LYS A 222 22.87 18.39 0.25
C LYS A 222 21.36 18.13 0.37
N PRO A 223 20.61 18.93 1.14
CA PRO A 223 19.15 18.89 1.07
C PRO A 223 18.67 19.43 -0.29
N GLY A 224 17.54 18.94 -0.78
CA GLY A 224 16.92 19.41 -2.02
C GLY A 224 15.79 18.49 -2.47
N PHE A 225 14.80 19.01 -3.21
CA PHE A 225 13.75 18.16 -3.80
C PHE A 225 14.14 17.66 -5.20
N ARG A 226 14.82 18.50 -5.99
CA ARG A 226 15.25 18.17 -7.37
C ARG A 226 16.74 17.94 -7.51
N ASP A 227 17.50 18.41 -6.54
CA ASP A 227 18.96 18.55 -6.55
C ASP A 227 19.56 18.14 -5.20
N ALA A 228 18.87 17.28 -4.46
CA ALA A 228 19.42 16.65 -3.27
C ALA A 228 20.77 15.99 -3.60
N GLY A 229 21.69 16.01 -2.65
CA GLY A 229 22.88 15.17 -2.74
C GLY A 229 22.47 13.71 -2.88
N THR A 230 23.18 12.97 -3.73
CA THR A 230 22.95 11.54 -3.94
C THR A 230 24.12 10.73 -3.41
N ALA A 231 23.84 9.68 -2.64
CA ALA A 231 24.77 8.61 -2.34
C ALA A 231 24.30 7.36 -3.08
N ALA A 232 25.17 6.78 -3.89
CA ALA A 232 24.87 5.59 -4.67
C ALA A 232 26.05 4.63 -4.57
N PHE A 233 25.78 3.35 -4.30
CA PHE A 233 26.81 2.31 -4.20
C PHE A 233 26.77 1.47 -5.48
N ASN A 234 27.90 1.40 -6.20
CA ASN A 234 28.01 0.73 -7.51
C ASN A 234 27.01 1.21 -8.58
N LEU A 235 26.45 2.41 -8.42
CA LEU A 235 25.52 3.03 -9.35
C LEU A 235 25.98 4.46 -9.61
N GLU A 236 25.83 4.92 -10.86
CA GLU A 236 26.09 6.30 -11.28
C GLU A 236 24.76 6.95 -11.68
N LEU A 237 24.48 8.15 -11.15
CA LEU A 237 23.35 8.94 -11.62
C LEU A 237 23.70 9.57 -12.97
N ILE A 238 23.16 9.01 -14.05
CA ILE A 238 23.39 9.50 -15.42
C ILE A 238 22.43 10.65 -15.77
N TRP A 239 21.18 10.57 -15.30
CA TRP A 239 20.13 11.53 -15.62
C TRP A 239 19.02 11.51 -14.55
N SER A 240 18.32 12.63 -14.37
CA SER A 240 17.19 12.77 -13.45
C SER A 240 16.05 13.53 -14.13
N LEU A 241 14.83 13.03 -13.98
CA LEU A 241 13.61 13.64 -14.49
C LEU A 241 12.65 13.93 -13.34
N PRO A 242 11.96 15.08 -13.32
CA PRO A 242 10.89 15.33 -12.36
C PRO A 242 9.69 14.42 -12.65
N LYS A 243 8.79 14.27 -11.66
CA LYS A 243 7.50 13.61 -11.91
C LYS A 243 6.73 14.31 -13.03
N PRO A 244 6.10 13.55 -13.95
CA PRO A 244 5.27 14.12 -15.01
C PRO A 244 4.09 14.94 -14.51
N ASP A 245 3.66 15.87 -15.36
CA ASP A 245 2.39 16.58 -15.17
C ASP A 245 1.21 15.59 -15.09
N GLY A 246 0.31 15.80 -14.14
CA GLY A 246 -0.79 14.86 -13.87
C GLY A 246 -0.47 13.79 -12.83
N PHE A 247 0.80 13.64 -12.42
CA PHE A 247 1.28 12.60 -11.50
C PHE A 247 1.90 13.18 -10.21
N PHE A 248 1.45 14.37 -9.81
CA PHE A 248 1.73 14.98 -8.52
C PHE A 248 0.70 16.06 -8.22
N ASP A 249 0.52 16.39 -6.94
CA ASP A 249 -0.28 17.54 -6.53
C ASP A 249 0.49 18.84 -6.81
N PRO A 250 -0.02 19.76 -7.65
CA PRO A 250 0.65 21.02 -7.95
C PRO A 250 0.83 21.93 -6.72
N LYS A 251 0.02 21.76 -5.67
CA LYS A 251 0.13 22.51 -4.42
C LYS A 251 1.18 21.92 -3.48
N ALA A 252 1.37 20.59 -3.53
CA ALA A 252 2.40 19.86 -2.81
C ALA A 252 3.30 19.06 -3.77
N PRO A 253 4.13 19.73 -4.62
CA PRO A 253 4.90 19.06 -5.68
C PRO A 253 5.96 18.09 -5.15
N ALA A 254 6.42 18.29 -3.91
CA ALA A 254 7.33 17.39 -3.21
C ALA A 254 6.61 16.27 -2.43
N GLY A 255 5.26 16.24 -2.49
CA GLY A 255 4.43 15.51 -1.53
C GLY A 255 4.36 16.23 -0.18
N THR A 256 3.67 15.60 0.76
CA THR A 256 3.59 16.06 2.16
C THR A 256 4.87 15.62 2.88
N PRO A 257 5.70 16.55 3.40
CA PRO A 257 6.94 16.18 4.09
C PRO A 257 6.62 15.33 5.32
N PHE A 258 7.40 14.26 5.53
CA PHE A 258 7.44 13.63 6.85
C PHE A 258 8.03 14.65 7.84
N PRO A 259 7.31 15.02 8.92
CA PRO A 259 7.92 15.84 9.96
C PRO A 259 9.11 15.06 10.53
N PRO A 260 10.21 15.75 10.91
CA PRO A 260 11.36 15.09 11.49
C PRO A 260 10.92 14.21 12.67
N GLN A 261 11.44 12.98 12.75
CA GLN A 261 11.33 12.18 13.95
C GLN A 261 11.81 13.04 15.12
N ARG A 262 10.98 13.21 16.15
CA ARG A 262 11.43 13.91 17.36
C ARG A 262 12.70 13.21 17.84
N PRO A 263 13.74 13.95 18.26
CA PRO A 263 14.92 13.34 18.83
C PRO A 263 14.48 12.33 19.88
N ASN A 264 14.98 11.10 19.77
CA ASN A 264 14.80 10.09 20.78
C ASN A 264 15.57 10.61 22.01
N GLU A 265 14.95 11.45 22.83
CA GLU A 265 15.55 11.91 24.08
C GLU A 265 15.77 10.67 24.92
N ALA A 266 17.03 10.25 24.99
CA ALA A 266 17.43 9.14 25.82
C ALA A 266 16.97 9.45 27.25
N ARG A 267 16.13 8.55 27.78
CA ARG A 267 15.67 8.56 29.17
C ARG A 267 16.85 8.86 30.10
N PRO A 268 16.82 9.97 30.88
CA PRO A 268 17.84 10.21 31.88
C PRO A 268 17.85 9.04 32.87
N PRO A 269 19.03 8.55 33.32
CA PRO A 269 19.14 7.30 34.07
C PRO A 269 18.43 7.29 35.45
N ASN A 270 17.85 8.41 35.90
CA ASN A 270 17.27 8.56 37.24
C ASN A 270 15.76 8.88 37.26
N GLU A 271 15.01 8.71 36.17
CA GLU A 271 13.54 8.93 36.19
C GLU A 271 12.73 7.66 36.47
N THR A 272 11.94 7.72 37.55
CA THR A 272 10.98 6.67 37.94
C THR A 272 9.70 6.81 37.09
N PRO A 273 9.12 5.73 36.53
CA PRO A 273 7.91 5.84 35.72
C PRO A 273 6.73 6.39 36.55
N GLY A 274 6.08 7.46 36.08
CA GLY A 274 4.82 7.97 36.67
C GLY A 274 4.76 9.47 36.97
N GLN A 275 5.82 10.25 36.70
CA GLN A 275 5.80 11.71 36.86
C GLN A 275 6.07 12.41 35.53
N ARG A 276 5.04 12.51 34.69
CA ARG A 276 5.03 13.54 33.65
C ARG A 276 3.98 14.57 34.04
N ALA A 277 4.40 15.79 34.35
CA ALA A 277 3.50 16.92 34.29
C ALA A 277 3.19 17.20 32.80
N PRO A 278 1.96 17.60 32.46
CA PRO A 278 1.61 17.90 31.07
C PRO A 278 2.46 19.06 30.55
N ALA A 279 2.92 18.93 29.31
CA ALA A 279 3.60 20.00 28.60
C ALA A 279 2.56 21.08 28.22
N GLU A 280 2.27 21.98 29.15
CA GLU A 280 1.83 23.33 28.80
C GLU A 280 3.03 24.09 28.21
N ASP A 281 2.74 25.04 27.31
CA ASP A 281 3.69 25.96 26.65
C ASP A 281 4.33 25.51 25.32
N ALA A 282 3.48 25.33 24.31
CA ALA A 282 3.80 25.71 22.93
C ALA A 282 2.61 26.29 22.12
N ALA A 283 1.50 26.62 22.79
CA ALA A 283 0.27 27.12 22.15
C ALA A 283 0.14 28.66 22.18
N ALA A 284 1.25 29.39 22.09
CA ALA A 284 1.24 30.85 22.12
C ALA A 284 2.14 31.45 21.03
N SER A 285 1.73 31.31 19.77
CA SER A 285 1.73 32.39 18.77
C SER A 285 1.48 31.82 17.37
N GLY A 286 0.33 32.18 16.80
CA GLY A 286 -0.02 31.89 15.41
C GLY A 286 -1.02 30.75 15.29
N THR A 287 -2.27 31.11 15.01
CA THR A 287 -3.24 30.18 14.45
C THR A 287 -2.60 29.51 13.23
N PRO A 288 -2.49 28.17 13.16
CA PRO A 288 -2.09 27.51 11.93
C PRO A 288 -3.06 27.95 10.83
N PRO A 289 -2.58 28.27 9.61
CA PRO A 289 -3.49 28.51 8.50
C PRO A 289 -4.43 27.30 8.37
N PRO A 290 -5.70 27.50 7.98
CA PRO A 290 -6.62 26.39 7.79
C PRO A 290 -5.97 25.38 6.83
N PRO A 291 -5.97 24.08 7.15
CA PRO A 291 -5.37 23.08 6.29
C PRO A 291 -6.04 23.10 4.92
N ASP A 292 -5.22 23.12 3.88
CA ASP A 292 -5.68 23.12 2.50
C ASP A 292 -6.41 21.79 2.23
N PRO A 293 -7.68 21.78 1.78
CA PRO A 293 -8.42 20.55 1.45
C PRO A 293 -7.81 19.74 0.29
N ALA A 294 -6.64 20.14 -0.22
CA ALA A 294 -5.90 19.49 -1.28
C ALA A 294 -4.73 18.61 -0.82
N VAL A 295 -4.51 18.35 0.48
CA VAL A 295 -3.44 17.42 0.89
C VAL A 295 -3.84 15.98 0.53
N GLN A 296 -3.45 15.56 -0.67
CA GLN A 296 -3.65 14.21 -1.17
C GLN A 296 -2.67 13.24 -0.50
N SER A 297 -3.14 12.03 -0.20
CA SER A 297 -2.35 10.93 0.37
C SER A 297 -0.96 10.76 -0.26
N ALA A 298 0.05 10.45 0.56
CA ALA A 298 1.45 10.28 0.12
C ALA A 298 1.62 9.23 -0.99
N LEU A 299 0.72 8.24 -1.05
CA LEU A 299 0.75 7.17 -2.04
C LEU A 299 -0.03 7.47 -3.33
N SER A 300 -0.84 8.53 -3.37
CA SER A 300 -1.79 8.76 -4.48
C SER A 300 -1.13 8.78 -5.86
N PHE A 301 0.11 9.29 -5.92
CA PHE A 301 0.96 9.31 -7.12
C PHE A 301 2.32 8.60 -6.90
N ALA A 302 2.39 7.66 -5.96
CA ALA A 302 3.61 6.88 -5.76
C ALA A 302 3.84 5.97 -6.96
N ASN A 303 5.09 5.88 -7.41
CA ASN A 303 5.51 4.87 -8.38
C ASN A 303 5.60 3.52 -7.66
N SER A 304 5.27 2.42 -8.35
CA SER A 304 5.30 1.08 -7.76
C SER A 304 6.32 0.14 -8.40
N ASP A 305 6.38 0.14 -9.73
CA ASP A 305 7.05 -0.92 -10.49
C ASP A 305 7.55 -0.42 -11.85
N LEU A 306 8.43 -1.21 -12.47
CA LEU A 306 9.14 -0.87 -13.68
C LEU A 306 9.17 -2.04 -14.66
N ALA A 307 8.75 -1.78 -15.90
CA ALA A 307 8.90 -2.72 -17.01
C ALA A 307 9.69 -2.09 -18.15
N PHE A 308 10.51 -2.90 -18.83
CA PHE A 308 11.25 -2.49 -20.01
C PHE A 308 10.70 -3.18 -21.25
N SER A 309 10.61 -2.45 -22.35
CA SER A 309 10.33 -3.01 -23.68
C SER A 309 11.21 -2.33 -24.70
N ARG A 310 12.20 -3.07 -25.22
CA ARG A 310 13.28 -2.52 -26.06
C ARG A 310 13.99 -1.35 -25.37
N ASP A 311 13.92 -0.17 -25.97
CA ASP A 311 14.45 1.13 -25.58
C ASP A 311 13.45 1.98 -24.76
N HIS A 312 12.35 1.36 -24.31
CA HIS A 312 11.30 2.05 -23.57
C HIS A 312 11.21 1.56 -22.13
N LEU A 313 11.02 2.51 -21.22
CA LEU A 313 10.75 2.27 -19.80
C LEU A 313 9.29 2.60 -19.52
N ILE A 314 8.59 1.69 -18.84
CA ILE A 314 7.25 1.92 -18.31
C ILE A 314 7.32 1.91 -16.79
N MET A 315 6.91 3.02 -16.18
CA MET A 315 6.83 3.21 -14.74
C MET A 315 5.38 3.11 -14.29
N GLY A 316 5.04 2.03 -13.60
CA GLY A 316 3.77 1.83 -12.91
C GLY A 316 3.64 2.74 -11.69
N SER A 317 2.40 3.09 -11.34
CA SER A 317 2.10 3.95 -10.20
C SER A 317 0.66 3.76 -9.72
N PHE A 318 0.37 4.29 -8.54
CA PHE A 318 -0.97 4.24 -7.94
C PHE A 318 -2.04 4.96 -8.77
N HIS A 319 -1.62 5.87 -9.67
CA HIS A 319 -2.50 6.72 -10.49
C HIS A 319 -2.59 6.29 -11.97
N GLY A 320 -1.85 5.25 -12.37
CA GLY A 320 -1.70 4.81 -13.75
C GLY A 320 -0.23 4.53 -14.08
N PHE A 321 0.24 4.87 -15.27
CA PHE A 321 1.63 4.62 -15.65
C PHE A 321 2.19 5.70 -16.57
N ASN A 322 3.51 5.80 -16.59
CA ASN A 322 4.25 6.73 -17.45
C ASN A 322 5.20 5.94 -18.35
N MET A 323 5.30 6.33 -19.62
CA MET A 323 6.19 5.70 -20.59
C MET A 323 7.29 6.67 -21.01
N TYR A 324 8.53 6.20 -21.01
CA TYR A 324 9.72 6.96 -21.34
C TYR A 324 10.48 6.29 -22.46
N ASP A 325 11.08 7.11 -23.31
CA ASP A 325 12.14 6.72 -24.23
C ASP A 325 13.46 6.84 -23.46
N VAL A 326 14.20 5.74 -23.42
CA VAL A 326 15.47 5.60 -22.70
C VAL A 326 16.57 5.05 -23.61
N GLU A 327 16.41 5.17 -24.94
CA GLU A 327 17.41 4.72 -25.93
C GLU A 327 18.77 5.38 -25.67
N ASP A 328 18.77 6.70 -25.46
CA ASP A 328 19.90 7.45 -24.95
C ASP A 328 19.66 7.76 -23.46
N PRO A 329 20.39 7.11 -22.53
CA PRO A 329 20.17 7.30 -21.08
C PRO A 329 20.46 8.74 -20.61
N LYS A 330 21.22 9.53 -21.38
CA LYS A 330 21.48 10.95 -21.08
C LYS A 330 20.42 11.90 -21.65
N LYS A 331 19.50 11.38 -22.45
CA LYS A 331 18.38 12.13 -23.06
C LYS A 331 17.05 11.45 -22.83
N ALA A 332 16.92 10.69 -21.73
CA ALA A 332 15.68 10.04 -21.38
C ALA A 332 14.55 11.08 -21.31
N ARG A 333 13.41 10.75 -21.94
CA ARG A 333 12.31 11.69 -22.11
C ARG A 333 10.95 10.99 -21.97
N LEU A 334 10.01 11.70 -21.37
CA LEU A 334 8.62 11.25 -21.25
C LEU A 334 7.96 11.21 -22.64
N LEU A 335 7.28 10.11 -22.94
CA LEU A 335 6.48 9.92 -24.15
C LEU A 335 5.00 10.22 -23.90
N VAL A 336 4.44 9.58 -22.87
CA VAL A 336 3.03 9.71 -22.49
C VAL A 336 2.86 9.44 -21.00
N SER A 337 1.87 10.10 -20.42
CA SER A 337 1.37 9.84 -19.08
C SER A 337 -0.04 9.28 -19.19
N VAL A 338 -0.28 8.07 -18.68
CA VAL A 338 -1.57 7.39 -18.77
C VAL A 338 -2.26 7.38 -17.41
N VAL A 339 -3.32 8.18 -17.28
CA VAL A 339 -4.13 8.26 -16.06
C VAL A 339 -5.16 7.14 -16.07
N CYS A 340 -4.99 6.19 -15.15
CA CYS A 340 -5.92 5.10 -14.95
C CYS A 340 -5.80 4.59 -13.51
N PRO A 341 -6.43 5.27 -12.54
CA PRO A 341 -6.25 4.96 -11.13
C PRO A 341 -6.68 3.54 -10.78
N GLY A 342 -5.97 2.94 -9.83
CA GLY A 342 -6.22 1.57 -9.38
C GLY A 342 -5.44 1.12 -8.15
N GLY A 343 -4.61 2.00 -7.56
CA GLY A 343 -3.64 1.58 -6.56
C GLY A 343 -2.40 0.98 -7.20
N GLN A 344 -1.49 0.47 -6.36
CA GLN A 344 -0.18 -0.10 -6.69
C GLN A 344 0.27 0.13 -8.13
N GLY A 345 -0.25 -0.64 -9.09
CA GLY A 345 -0.10 -0.34 -10.51
C GLY A 345 1.10 -1.04 -11.13
N ASP A 346 1.45 -2.22 -10.60
CA ASP A 346 2.57 -3.03 -11.06
C ASP A 346 2.38 -3.43 -12.53
N VAL A 347 3.47 -3.38 -13.30
CA VAL A 347 3.41 -3.48 -14.77
C VAL A 347 4.29 -4.58 -15.30
N SER A 348 3.82 -5.25 -16.34
CA SER A 348 4.66 -6.12 -17.17
C SER A 348 4.31 -5.92 -18.64
N VAL A 349 5.25 -6.25 -19.53
CA VAL A 349 5.09 -6.10 -20.98
C VAL A 349 5.39 -7.41 -21.70
N TYR A 350 4.55 -7.76 -22.66
CA TYR A 350 4.78 -8.85 -23.60
C TYR A 350 4.39 -8.42 -25.02
N GLY A 351 5.39 -8.28 -25.90
CA GLY A 351 5.17 -7.75 -27.25
C GLY A 351 4.55 -6.34 -27.21
N ASN A 352 3.36 -6.20 -27.79
CA ASN A 352 2.60 -4.93 -27.80
C ASN A 352 1.52 -4.88 -26.70
N LEU A 353 1.56 -5.79 -25.71
CA LEU A 353 0.62 -5.82 -24.60
C LEU A 353 1.30 -5.37 -23.32
N LEU A 354 0.65 -4.46 -22.60
CA LEU A 354 1.00 -4.08 -21.24
C LEU A 354 -0.07 -4.58 -20.27
N PHE A 355 0.39 -5.16 -19.18
CA PHE A 355 -0.42 -5.70 -18.10
C PHE A 355 -0.23 -4.80 -16.89
N MET A 356 -1.33 -4.44 -16.22
CA MET A 356 -1.28 -3.58 -15.04
C MET A 356 -2.17 -4.16 -13.93
N SER A 357 -1.58 -4.35 -12.76
CA SER A 357 -2.29 -4.79 -11.56
C SER A 357 -3.13 -3.67 -10.93
N VAL A 358 -4.35 -4.00 -10.51
CA VAL A 358 -5.28 -3.11 -9.83
C VAL A 358 -5.86 -3.80 -8.61
N GLU A 359 -5.58 -3.24 -7.44
CA GLU A 359 -6.01 -3.78 -6.15
C GLU A 359 -7.06 -2.91 -5.45
N GLN A 360 -6.96 -1.58 -5.62
CA GLN A 360 -7.79 -0.64 -4.87
C GLN A 360 -9.21 -0.63 -5.36
N THR A 361 -10.11 -0.44 -4.42
CA THR A 361 -11.55 -0.29 -4.66
C THR A 361 -11.84 0.91 -5.57
N ARG A 362 -11.03 1.99 -5.53
CA ARG A 362 -11.25 3.17 -6.38
C ARG A 362 -11.10 2.94 -7.88
N GLY A 363 -10.50 1.82 -8.29
CA GLY A 363 -10.31 1.49 -9.70
C GLY A 363 -11.65 1.42 -10.44
N ARG A 364 -11.71 2.02 -11.63
CA ARG A 364 -12.90 1.97 -12.50
C ARG A 364 -12.63 1.27 -13.82
N ILE A 365 -13.62 0.56 -14.35
CA ILE A 365 -13.53 -0.12 -15.66
C ILE A 365 -13.13 0.87 -16.78
N ASP A 366 -13.59 2.11 -16.68
CA ASP A 366 -13.38 3.21 -17.65
C ASP A 366 -12.15 4.09 -17.38
N CYS A 367 -11.28 3.72 -16.42
CA CYS A 367 -10.15 4.52 -15.96
C CYS A 367 -10.52 5.94 -15.44
N GLY A 368 -11.78 6.19 -15.08
CA GLY A 368 -12.21 7.46 -14.51
C GLY A 368 -11.52 7.78 -13.17
N THR A 369 -11.32 9.06 -12.88
CA THR A 369 -10.66 9.54 -11.65
C THR A 369 -11.63 9.78 -10.48
N GLN A 370 -12.93 9.63 -10.71
CA GLN A 370 -13.98 9.92 -9.73
C GLN A 370 -14.16 8.85 -8.64
N GLY A 371 -13.44 7.73 -8.71
CA GLY A 371 -13.63 6.61 -7.77
C GLY A 371 -15.00 5.93 -7.88
N VAL A 372 -15.34 5.13 -6.87
CA VAL A 372 -16.61 4.40 -6.78
C VAL A 372 -17.09 4.35 -5.32
N GLU A 373 -18.22 5.02 -5.06
CA GLU A 373 -18.80 5.11 -3.72
C GLU A 373 -19.64 3.90 -3.34
N ALA A 374 -20.47 3.37 -4.23
CA ALA A 374 -21.37 2.26 -3.89
C ALA A 374 -20.61 0.99 -3.47
N SER A 375 -21.03 0.32 -2.39
CA SER A 375 -20.42 -0.93 -1.90
C SER A 375 -20.45 -2.07 -2.93
N VAL A 376 -21.43 -2.04 -3.84
CA VAL A 376 -21.53 -2.90 -5.02
C VAL A 376 -21.65 -2.02 -6.26
N SER A 377 -20.76 -2.18 -7.23
CA SER A 377 -20.80 -1.37 -8.46
C SER A 377 -20.27 -2.08 -9.69
N ASN A 378 -21.02 -1.96 -10.79
CA ASN A 378 -20.60 -2.42 -12.12
C ASN A 378 -19.49 -1.54 -12.72
N GLU A 379 -19.26 -0.34 -12.18
CA GLU A 379 -18.18 0.54 -12.62
C GLU A 379 -16.84 0.17 -11.99
N ARG A 380 -16.85 -0.55 -10.86
CA ARG A 380 -15.65 -0.88 -10.07
C ARG A 380 -14.81 -1.93 -10.77
N PHE A 381 -13.51 -1.68 -10.85
CA PHE A 381 -12.52 -2.62 -11.36
C PHE A 381 -11.46 -2.95 -10.32
N ARG A 382 -11.26 -4.25 -10.10
CA ARG A 382 -10.13 -4.84 -9.37
C ARG A 382 -9.70 -6.11 -10.11
N GLY A 383 -8.41 -6.24 -10.43
CA GLY A 383 -7.89 -7.36 -11.21
C GLY A 383 -6.72 -6.92 -12.09
N VAL A 384 -6.62 -7.47 -13.30
CA VAL A 384 -5.54 -7.14 -14.26
C VAL A 384 -6.10 -6.42 -15.48
N ARG A 385 -5.60 -5.21 -15.75
CA ARG A 385 -5.87 -4.49 -17.00
C ARG A 385 -4.89 -4.94 -18.08
N ILE A 386 -5.37 -4.98 -19.31
CA ILE A 386 -4.54 -5.26 -20.48
C ILE A 386 -4.69 -4.11 -21.46
N PHE A 387 -3.57 -3.50 -21.81
CA PHE A 387 -3.48 -2.40 -22.76
C PHE A 387 -2.76 -2.87 -24.02
N ASP A 388 -3.29 -2.49 -25.17
CA ASP A 388 -2.55 -2.48 -26.43
C ASP A 388 -1.70 -1.20 -26.46
N ILE A 389 -0.39 -1.41 -26.56
CA ILE A 389 0.64 -0.38 -26.56
C ILE A 389 1.40 -0.34 -27.90
N SER A 390 0.80 -0.85 -28.98
CA SER A 390 1.36 -0.77 -30.34
C SER A 390 1.63 0.68 -30.77
N ASP A 391 0.80 1.62 -30.30
CA ASP A 391 1.09 3.05 -30.27
C ASP A 391 1.34 3.48 -28.82
N LEU A 392 2.61 3.60 -28.45
CA LEU A 392 3.04 4.00 -27.11
C LEU A 392 2.53 5.38 -26.70
N ARG A 393 2.13 6.25 -27.64
CA ARG A 393 1.60 7.59 -27.33
C ARG A 393 0.08 7.60 -27.17
N ASN A 394 -0.58 6.52 -27.53
CA ASN A 394 -2.02 6.35 -27.36
C ASN A 394 -2.40 4.93 -26.91
N PRO A 395 -1.92 4.47 -25.73
CA PRO A 395 -2.29 3.16 -25.20
C PRO A 395 -3.80 2.99 -25.10
N ARG A 396 -4.32 1.82 -25.49
CA ARG A 396 -5.75 1.52 -25.45
C ARG A 396 -6.02 0.33 -24.54
N GLN A 397 -6.94 0.46 -23.60
CA GLN A 397 -7.38 -0.67 -22.79
C GLN A 397 -8.15 -1.65 -23.69
N VAL A 398 -7.64 -2.88 -23.83
CA VAL A 398 -8.26 -3.93 -24.66
C VAL A 398 -9.00 -4.96 -23.82
N ALA A 399 -8.59 -5.17 -22.57
CA ALA A 399 -9.30 -6.03 -21.63
C ALA A 399 -9.16 -5.52 -20.19
N ALA A 400 -10.11 -5.92 -19.35
CA ALA A 400 -10.10 -5.68 -17.91
C ALA A 400 -10.62 -6.94 -17.22
N VAL A 401 -9.70 -7.80 -16.76
CA VAL A 401 -10.06 -9.09 -16.17
C VAL A 401 -10.31 -8.91 -14.68
N GLN A 402 -11.57 -8.98 -14.27
CA GLN A 402 -12.00 -8.81 -12.88
C GLN A 402 -11.68 -10.05 -12.06
N THR A 403 -11.10 -9.86 -10.88
CA THR A 403 -10.83 -10.93 -9.91
C THR A 403 -11.57 -10.68 -8.60
N CYS A 404 -11.72 -11.74 -7.80
CA CYS A 404 -12.44 -11.64 -6.52
C CYS A 404 -11.70 -10.81 -5.46
N ARG A 405 -10.38 -10.66 -5.60
CA ARG A 405 -9.52 -9.99 -4.61
C ARG A 405 -8.64 -8.89 -5.20
N GLY A 406 -8.86 -8.53 -6.47
CA GLY A 406 -7.98 -7.63 -7.21
C GLY A 406 -6.66 -8.29 -7.60
N SER A 407 -5.69 -7.47 -7.99
CA SER A 407 -4.31 -7.86 -8.21
C SER A 407 -3.42 -6.78 -7.59
N HIS A 408 -2.64 -7.18 -6.60
CA HIS A 408 -1.57 -6.38 -6.00
C HIS A 408 -0.39 -6.38 -6.98
N THR A 409 0.12 -7.58 -7.25
CA THR A 409 1.11 -7.84 -8.28
C THR A 409 0.64 -8.95 -9.21
N HIS A 410 1.39 -9.18 -10.29
CA HIS A 410 1.16 -10.29 -11.21
C HIS A 410 2.48 -10.85 -11.75
N THR A 411 2.41 -12.05 -12.31
CA THR A 411 3.54 -12.67 -13.00
C THR A 411 3.11 -13.13 -14.38
N LEU A 412 3.86 -12.72 -15.41
CA LEU A 412 3.67 -13.22 -16.76
C LEU A 412 4.38 -14.56 -16.93
N VAL A 413 3.67 -15.50 -17.54
CA VAL A 413 4.17 -16.85 -17.84
C VAL A 413 3.87 -17.17 -19.30
N VAL A 414 4.92 -17.51 -20.03
CA VAL A 414 4.82 -17.98 -21.41
C VAL A 414 4.95 -19.49 -21.39
N ASP A 415 3.94 -20.20 -21.90
CA ASP A 415 4.01 -21.64 -22.05
C ASP A 415 4.77 -21.99 -23.35
N PRO A 416 5.90 -22.71 -23.30
CA PRO A 416 6.63 -23.13 -24.50
C PRO A 416 5.79 -23.95 -25.50
N LYS A 417 4.72 -24.61 -25.03
CA LYS A 417 3.81 -25.45 -25.83
C LYS A 417 2.59 -24.70 -26.34
N ASP A 418 2.32 -23.50 -25.84
CA ASP A 418 1.17 -22.69 -26.24
C ASP A 418 1.62 -21.27 -26.59
N LYS A 419 2.14 -21.11 -27.81
CA LYS A 419 2.62 -19.83 -28.33
C LYS A 419 1.49 -18.88 -28.73
N ALA A 420 0.23 -19.33 -28.73
CA ALA A 420 -0.91 -18.49 -29.10
C ALA A 420 -1.40 -17.63 -27.92
N ASN A 421 -0.96 -17.95 -26.71
CA ASN A 421 -1.40 -17.31 -25.48
C ASN A 421 -0.23 -16.88 -24.61
N VAL A 422 -0.48 -15.87 -23.78
CA VAL A 422 0.33 -15.61 -22.58
C VAL A 422 -0.56 -15.79 -21.36
N TYR A 423 0.01 -16.28 -20.28
CA TYR A 423 -0.70 -16.51 -19.02
C TYR A 423 -0.27 -15.48 -17.99
N VAL A 424 -1.23 -15.00 -17.20
CA VAL A 424 -0.98 -14.04 -16.11
C VAL A 424 -1.43 -14.67 -14.81
N TYR A 425 -0.53 -14.74 -13.84
CA TYR A 425 -0.80 -15.21 -12.48
C TYR A 425 -1.09 -13.97 -11.62
N GLY A 426 -2.37 -13.68 -11.42
CA GLY A 426 -2.83 -12.52 -10.65
C GLY A 426 -2.83 -12.81 -9.15
N GLN A 427 -2.12 -11.98 -8.39
CA GLN A 427 -2.00 -12.11 -6.94
C GLN A 427 -2.87 -11.07 -6.24
N GLY A 428 -4.06 -11.47 -5.77
CA GLY A 428 -4.98 -10.58 -5.06
C GLY A 428 -4.71 -10.55 -3.55
N THR A 429 -4.49 -9.36 -2.99
CA THR A 429 -4.30 -9.15 -1.54
C THR A 429 -5.56 -8.61 -0.86
N GLY A 430 -6.41 -7.87 -1.58
CA GLY A 430 -7.57 -7.21 -1.00
C GLY A 430 -8.65 -8.18 -0.51
N GLN A 431 -9.65 -7.61 0.17
CA GLN A 431 -10.82 -8.35 0.63
C GLN A 431 -11.59 -8.98 -0.52
N VAL A 432 -12.25 -10.10 -0.23
CA VAL A 432 -13.09 -10.81 -1.20
C VAL A 432 -14.34 -9.99 -1.49
N ARG A 433 -14.62 -9.79 -2.78
CA ARG A 433 -15.79 -9.03 -3.23
C ARG A 433 -17.09 -9.75 -2.90
N SER A 434 -18.13 -8.97 -2.64
CA SER A 434 -19.50 -9.47 -2.55
C SER A 434 -19.90 -10.20 -3.85
N THR A 435 -20.65 -11.30 -3.71
CA THR A 435 -21.25 -12.03 -4.83
C THR A 435 -22.19 -11.17 -5.66
N GLN A 436 -22.74 -10.11 -5.06
CA GLN A 436 -23.57 -9.12 -5.75
C GLN A 436 -22.75 -8.22 -6.69
N GLU A 437 -21.47 -8.00 -6.39
CA GLU A 437 -20.56 -7.23 -7.24
C GLU A 437 -19.86 -8.11 -8.28
N LEU A 438 -19.40 -9.31 -7.89
CA LEU A 438 -18.81 -10.27 -8.80
C LEU A 438 -19.23 -11.69 -8.43
N ALA A 439 -20.04 -12.29 -9.30
CA ALA A 439 -20.54 -13.65 -9.10
C ALA A 439 -19.39 -14.67 -8.97
N GLY A 440 -19.57 -15.67 -8.10
CA GLY A 440 -18.58 -16.72 -7.85
C GLY A 440 -17.42 -16.32 -6.94
N CYS A 441 -17.50 -15.17 -6.26
CA CYS A 441 -16.59 -14.81 -5.19
C CYS A 441 -17.11 -15.28 -3.83
N SER A 442 -16.22 -15.86 -3.02
CA SER A 442 -16.56 -16.35 -1.69
C SER A 442 -15.40 -16.11 -0.75
N GLY A 443 -15.67 -15.50 0.40
CA GLY A 443 -14.68 -15.25 1.47
C GLY A 443 -14.78 -16.24 2.62
N GLU A 444 -15.61 -17.27 2.49
CA GLU A 444 -15.82 -18.27 3.53
C GLU A 444 -14.57 -19.12 3.77
N ALA A 445 -14.51 -19.74 4.95
CA ALA A 445 -13.47 -20.71 5.27
C ALA A 445 -13.50 -21.90 4.29
N PRO A 446 -12.35 -22.49 3.93
CA PRO A 446 -12.30 -23.61 2.98
C PRO A 446 -13.19 -24.81 3.34
N GLU A 447 -13.45 -25.04 4.64
CA GLU A 447 -14.35 -26.10 5.14
C GLU A 447 -15.82 -25.82 4.83
N LYS A 448 -16.20 -24.54 4.74
CA LYS A 448 -17.57 -24.11 4.43
C LYS A 448 -17.78 -23.94 2.94
N ASP A 449 -16.77 -23.43 2.23
CA ASP A 449 -16.80 -23.27 0.79
C ASP A 449 -15.44 -23.65 0.15
N PRO A 450 -15.33 -24.83 -0.48
CA PRO A 450 -14.12 -25.23 -1.18
C PRO A 450 -13.83 -24.37 -2.42
N ASN A 451 -14.79 -23.53 -2.84
CA ASN A 451 -14.65 -22.57 -3.92
C ASN A 451 -14.18 -21.18 -3.46
N THR A 452 -13.89 -20.99 -2.17
CA THR A 452 -13.40 -19.72 -1.59
C THR A 452 -12.31 -19.06 -2.44
N ALA A 453 -12.35 -17.74 -2.58
CA ALA A 453 -11.29 -16.96 -3.24
C ALA A 453 -10.05 -16.77 -2.33
N LEU A 454 -10.13 -17.23 -1.09
CA LEU A 454 -8.97 -17.38 -0.22
C LEU A 454 -8.09 -18.53 -0.73
N PHE A 455 -6.78 -18.44 -0.50
CA PHE A 455 -5.81 -19.49 -0.88
C PHE A 455 -5.81 -19.88 -2.36
N SER A 456 -6.09 -18.94 -3.27
CA SER A 456 -6.02 -19.16 -4.71
C SER A 456 -5.23 -18.08 -5.44
N ILE A 457 -4.63 -18.46 -6.58
CA ILE A 457 -4.11 -17.52 -7.58
C ILE A 457 -5.08 -17.53 -8.76
N ASP A 458 -5.43 -16.38 -9.31
CA ASP A 458 -6.17 -16.31 -10.56
C ASP A 458 -5.21 -16.50 -11.74
N VAL A 459 -5.42 -17.54 -12.56
CA VAL A 459 -4.67 -17.75 -13.80
C VAL A 459 -5.51 -17.26 -14.97
N ILE A 460 -5.02 -16.19 -15.59
CA ILE A 460 -5.67 -15.49 -16.69
C ILE A 460 -4.98 -15.93 -17.98
N GLN A 461 -5.75 -16.48 -18.92
CA GLN A 461 -5.28 -16.72 -20.28
C GLN A 461 -5.55 -15.49 -21.13
N VAL A 462 -4.55 -15.08 -21.90
CA VAL A 462 -4.62 -13.92 -22.79
C VAL A 462 -4.26 -14.38 -24.22
N PRO A 463 -5.25 -14.56 -25.09
CA PRO A 463 -5.01 -14.88 -26.49
C PRO A 463 -4.33 -13.72 -27.21
N LEU A 464 -3.15 -13.94 -27.78
CA LEU A 464 -2.35 -12.87 -28.39
C LEU A 464 -3.02 -12.26 -29.64
N ALA A 465 -3.80 -13.05 -30.38
CA ALA A 465 -4.56 -12.59 -31.53
C ALA A 465 -5.87 -11.88 -31.17
N ALA A 466 -6.36 -12.05 -29.93
CA ALA A 466 -7.64 -11.50 -29.47
C ALA A 466 -7.58 -11.19 -27.96
N PRO A 467 -6.71 -10.27 -27.51
CA PRO A 467 -6.47 -10.01 -26.09
C PRO A 467 -7.73 -9.55 -25.34
N GLN A 468 -8.70 -8.97 -26.04
CA GLN A 468 -10.03 -8.61 -25.49
C GLN A 468 -10.82 -9.81 -24.96
N SER A 469 -10.48 -11.04 -25.36
CA SER A 469 -11.11 -12.28 -24.89
C SER A 469 -10.41 -12.89 -23.67
N ALA A 470 -9.45 -12.17 -23.07
CA ALA A 470 -8.75 -12.60 -21.88
C ALA A 470 -9.72 -12.95 -20.75
N LYS A 471 -9.46 -14.07 -20.09
CA LYS A 471 -10.35 -14.62 -19.05
C LYS A 471 -9.58 -15.45 -18.05
N ILE A 472 -10.14 -15.58 -16.85
CA ILE A 472 -9.67 -16.55 -15.87
C ILE A 472 -9.97 -17.95 -16.41
N VAL A 473 -8.94 -18.78 -16.53
CA VAL A 473 -9.05 -20.18 -16.99
C VAL A 473 -8.80 -21.19 -15.88
N ASN A 474 -8.15 -20.76 -14.81
CA ASN A 474 -7.89 -21.61 -13.66
C ASN A 474 -7.76 -20.78 -12.38
N ARG A 475 -8.06 -21.42 -11.25
CA ARG A 475 -7.86 -20.89 -9.89
C ARG A 475 -7.15 -21.95 -9.04
N PRO A 476 -5.88 -22.24 -9.31
CA PRO A 476 -5.12 -23.20 -8.53
C PRO A 476 -5.10 -22.82 -7.05
N ARG A 477 -5.23 -23.83 -6.20
CA ARG A 477 -5.19 -23.71 -4.75
C ARG A 477 -3.75 -23.64 -4.28
N ILE A 478 -3.38 -22.52 -3.68
CA ILE A 478 -2.10 -22.37 -2.99
C ILE A 478 -2.22 -23.16 -1.69
N PHE A 479 -1.16 -23.86 -1.32
CA PHE A 479 -1.09 -24.64 -0.08
C PHE A 479 -2.05 -25.84 0.00
N ALA A 480 -2.68 -26.24 -1.10
CA ALA A 480 -3.49 -27.44 -1.09
C ALA A 480 -2.62 -28.70 -0.93
N ASP A 481 -3.01 -29.57 0.00
CA ASP A 481 -2.46 -30.92 0.09
C ASP A 481 -3.04 -31.75 -1.07
N THR A 482 -2.17 -32.22 -1.95
CA THR A 482 -2.56 -32.99 -3.13
C THR A 482 -3.08 -34.40 -2.81
N ALA A 483 -2.75 -34.95 -1.64
CA ALA A 483 -3.22 -36.26 -1.21
C ALA A 483 -4.59 -36.19 -0.53
N THR A 484 -4.82 -35.16 0.29
CA THR A 484 -6.07 -35.02 1.06
C THR A 484 -7.08 -34.06 0.44
N GLY A 485 -6.66 -33.20 -0.49
CA GLY A 485 -7.49 -32.15 -1.08
C GLY A 485 -7.72 -30.94 -0.17
N ASN A 486 -7.09 -30.90 1.01
CA ASN A 486 -7.23 -29.81 1.97
C ASN A 486 -6.60 -28.51 1.43
N ILE A 487 -7.41 -27.48 1.19
CA ILE A 487 -7.00 -26.21 0.55
C ILE A 487 -6.12 -25.35 1.47
N ALA A 488 -6.28 -25.47 2.79
CA ALA A 488 -5.35 -24.95 3.79
C ALA A 488 -4.42 -26.08 4.28
N GLY A 489 -3.75 -26.75 3.34
CA GLY A 489 -2.89 -27.92 3.58
C GLY A 489 -1.51 -27.59 4.16
N LEU A 490 -1.22 -26.31 4.47
CA LEU A 490 -0.13 -26.01 5.41
C LEU A 490 -0.46 -26.72 6.74
N TRP A 491 0.52 -27.44 7.25
CA TRP A 491 0.41 -28.33 8.41
C TRP A 491 -0.43 -27.73 9.55
N ARG A 492 -1.55 -28.38 9.87
CA ARG A 492 -2.56 -27.91 10.85
C ARG A 492 -2.09 -27.95 12.30
N GLY A 493 -0.91 -28.51 12.58
CA GLY A 493 -0.51 -28.91 13.93
C GLY A 493 -0.13 -30.39 13.98
N GLY A 494 0.75 -30.79 14.90
CA GLY A 494 1.21 -32.18 15.08
C GLY A 494 2.68 -32.31 15.48
N ASP A 495 3.09 -33.56 15.72
CA ASP A 495 4.50 -33.97 15.93
C ASP A 495 5.23 -34.00 14.58
N HIS A 496 6.39 -33.35 14.50
CA HIS A 496 7.20 -33.25 13.28
C HIS A 496 8.33 -34.30 13.25
N GLY A 497 8.39 -35.22 14.21
CA GLY A 497 9.38 -36.30 14.33
C GLY A 497 10.52 -36.02 15.32
N PRO A 498 11.44 -36.98 15.54
CA PRO A 498 12.51 -36.84 16.55
C PRO A 498 13.40 -35.62 16.31
N GLY A 499 13.54 -34.75 17.32
CA GLY A 499 14.39 -33.55 17.27
C GLY A 499 13.74 -32.32 16.60
N THR A 500 12.45 -32.39 16.30
CA THR A 500 11.68 -31.31 15.68
C THR A 500 10.62 -30.74 16.64
N GLN A 501 9.93 -29.69 16.21
CA GLN A 501 8.93 -28.99 17.04
C GLN A 501 7.63 -29.80 17.09
N ARG A 502 6.79 -29.59 18.11
CA ARG A 502 5.39 -30.04 18.11
C ARG A 502 4.50 -28.82 17.97
N THR A 503 3.62 -28.82 16.98
CA THR A 503 2.68 -27.72 16.72
C THR A 503 1.29 -28.11 17.23
N SER A 504 0.51 -27.18 17.78
CA SER A 504 -0.86 -27.47 18.24
C SER A 504 -1.82 -27.53 17.05
N ILE A 505 -2.78 -28.46 17.09
CA ILE A 505 -3.95 -28.45 16.22
C ILE A 505 -4.95 -27.48 16.84
N THR A 506 -5.37 -26.45 16.11
CA THR A 506 -6.53 -25.60 16.47
C THR A 506 -7.81 -26.20 15.93
#